data_AF-A0A1L7XHQ9-F1
#
_entry.id   AF-A0A1L7XHQ9-F1
#
_cell.length_a   1.000
_cell.length_b   1.000
_cell.length_c   1.000
_cell.angle_alpha   90.00
_cell.angle_beta   90.00
_cell.angle_gamma   90.00
#
_symmetry.space_group_name_H-M   'P 1'
#
loop_
_entity.id
_entity.type
_entity.pdbx_description
1 polymer ?
#
loop_
_entity_poly.entity_id
_entity_poly.type
_entity_poly.pdbx_seq_one_letter_code
_entity_poly.pdbx_strand_id
1 'polypeptide(L)'
;METKKLFTPHLYRPEGRQRGEFHHGEENSIWGLAALQHCLGLASGKPSIAMDDFLASRYSQNSGTYDDVVFVSLDIEGSFHTIREIGISTLDTRDLRDLKCDPSVLISTHNYRIWTDEKAEMQRPFRFGTSKRLEKRWMGWLIEKCMKTGSPELTKTEPRTTVLVGHNLRSDFEVLGRTKRGGRFIIQKFPDQLILDTAFLKGQEYRGPRMTRTQSLKDTCTEFGIECTKSALHCAGNDANLTMKALMIIAAQSCADEELDVRQQDRRDFLETVARQPLPRCPYRDVRLELIDDEELLASPRADPSGDWSENCDGVLGLPDSIEDTMLYR
;
A
#
# COMPACT_ATOMS: atom_id res chain seq x y z
N MET A 1 -51.51 39.61 31.18
CA MET A 1 -51.30 38.14 31.19
C MET A 1 -50.95 37.73 29.76
N GLU A 2 -49.78 37.10 29.63
CA GLU A 2 -49.21 36.34 28.51
C GLU A 2 -49.66 36.62 27.07
N THR A 3 -48.73 37.15 26.27
CA THR A 3 -48.63 36.76 24.85
C THR A 3 -47.19 36.40 24.52
N LYS A 4 -47.01 35.16 24.04
CA LYS A 4 -45.78 34.58 23.52
C LYS A 4 -45.28 35.39 22.32
N LYS A 5 -43.99 35.73 22.31
CA LYS A 5 -43.27 36.09 21.07
C LYS A 5 -42.10 35.12 20.85
N LEU A 6 -42.08 34.63 19.61
CA LEU A 6 -41.14 33.67 19.03
C LEU A 6 -39.72 34.22 19.02
N PHE A 7 -38.76 33.37 19.40
CA PHE A 7 -37.35 33.57 19.17
C PHE A 7 -36.97 32.91 17.84
N THR A 8 -36.61 33.71 16.84
CA THR A 8 -35.88 33.28 15.64
C THR A 8 -34.38 33.53 15.87
N PRO A 9 -33.50 32.53 15.78
CA PRO A 9 -32.06 32.78 15.78
C PRO A 9 -31.62 33.27 14.41
N HIS A 10 -31.00 34.45 14.38
CA HIS A 10 -30.30 35.00 13.25
C HIS A 10 -29.11 34.11 12.86
N LEU A 11 -29.09 33.69 11.60
CA LEU A 11 -27.95 33.10 10.90
C LEU A 11 -26.78 34.10 10.91
N TYR A 12 -25.73 33.75 11.64
CA TYR A 12 -24.42 34.33 11.46
C TYR A 12 -23.75 33.63 10.27
N ARG A 13 -23.64 34.31 9.13
CA ARG A 13 -22.80 33.89 7.99
C ARG A 13 -21.38 34.42 8.24
N PRO A 14 -20.36 33.58 8.38
CA PRO A 14 -19.00 34.02 8.17
C PRO A 14 -18.79 34.16 6.66
N GLU A 15 -18.66 35.40 6.20
CA GLU A 15 -18.13 35.72 4.89
C GLU A 15 -16.67 35.29 4.80
N GLY A 16 -16.28 34.79 3.61
CA GLY A 16 -14.91 34.94 3.14
C GLY A 16 -13.91 33.85 3.53
N ARG A 17 -14.25 32.56 3.42
CA ARG A 17 -13.21 31.55 3.15
C ARG A 17 -12.98 31.52 1.64
N GLN A 18 -11.99 32.27 1.17
CA GLN A 18 -11.45 32.09 -0.18
C GLN A 18 -11.11 30.60 -0.31
N ARG A 19 -11.83 29.90 -1.18
CA ARG A 19 -11.41 28.57 -1.63
C ARG A 19 -10.07 28.81 -2.30
N GLY A 20 -8.98 28.36 -1.66
CA GLY A 20 -7.74 28.17 -2.37
C GLY A 20 -8.06 27.26 -3.54
N GLU A 21 -8.07 27.82 -4.73
CA GLU A 21 -7.94 27.05 -5.95
C GLU A 21 -6.63 26.31 -5.79
N PHE A 22 -6.73 25.01 -5.46
CA PHE A 22 -5.64 24.10 -5.69
C PHE A 22 -5.43 24.15 -7.20
N HIS A 23 -4.46 24.95 -7.63
CA HIS A 23 -3.85 24.76 -8.92
C HIS A 23 -3.43 23.30 -8.95
N HIS A 24 -4.22 22.49 -9.65
CA HIS A 24 -3.81 21.18 -10.09
C HIS A 24 -2.56 21.42 -10.93
N GLY A 25 -1.41 21.31 -10.27
CA GLY A 25 -0.13 21.17 -10.95
C GLY A 25 -0.31 20.10 -12.00
N GLU A 26 -0.30 20.56 -13.24
CA GLU A 26 -0.31 19.77 -14.44
C GLU A 26 0.85 18.75 -14.35
N GLU A 27 0.60 17.54 -14.83
CA GLU A 27 1.62 16.52 -15.11
C GLU A 27 2.29 15.81 -13.91
N ASN A 28 1.58 15.53 -12.82
CA ASN A 28 1.96 14.37 -12.00
C ASN A 28 1.66 13.10 -12.82
N SER A 29 2.70 12.58 -13.48
CA SER A 29 2.69 11.44 -14.39
C SER A 29 1.66 10.39 -13.96
N ILE A 30 0.63 10.24 -14.78
CA ILE A 30 -0.36 9.16 -14.64
C ILE A 30 0.40 7.87 -14.89
N TRP A 31 0.93 7.26 -13.82
CA TRP A 31 1.53 5.94 -13.89
C TRP A 31 0.42 4.96 -14.32
N GLY A 32 0.54 4.48 -15.55
CA GLY A 32 -0.54 3.83 -16.27
C GLY A 32 -0.62 2.32 -16.05
N LEU A 33 -1.77 1.75 -16.40
CA LEU A 33 -2.00 0.30 -16.50
C LEU A 33 -0.88 -0.41 -17.28
N ALA A 34 -0.29 0.24 -18.28
CA ALA A 34 0.86 -0.26 -19.05
C ALA A 34 2.08 -0.64 -18.18
N ALA A 35 2.42 0.17 -17.18
CA ALA A 35 3.54 -0.13 -16.28
C ALA A 35 3.25 -1.35 -15.41
N LEU A 36 2.01 -1.44 -14.90
CA LEU A 36 1.54 -2.59 -14.13
C LEU A 36 1.54 -3.87 -14.98
N GLN A 37 1.01 -3.80 -16.20
CA GLN A 37 1.03 -4.89 -17.17
C GLN A 37 2.47 -5.34 -17.46
N HIS A 38 3.39 -4.40 -17.70
CA HIS A 38 4.79 -4.72 -17.95
C HIS A 38 5.47 -5.41 -16.77
N CYS A 39 5.31 -4.86 -15.56
CA CYS A 39 5.87 -5.44 -14.33
C CYS A 39 5.35 -6.86 -14.08
N LEU A 40 4.08 -7.12 -14.44
CA LEU A 40 3.47 -8.44 -14.36
C LEU A 40 3.74 -9.29 -15.61
N GLY A 41 4.56 -8.81 -16.55
CA GLY A 41 4.91 -9.50 -17.78
C GLY A 41 3.70 -9.87 -18.65
N LEU A 42 2.72 -8.97 -18.71
CA LEU A 42 1.53 -9.01 -19.56
C LEU A 42 1.67 -8.13 -20.82
N ALA A 43 2.74 -7.32 -20.93
CA ALA A 43 2.97 -6.44 -22.10
C ALA A 43 3.90 -7.08 -23.14
N SER A 44 3.53 -6.99 -24.42
CA SER A 44 4.23 -7.65 -25.55
C SER A 44 5.43 -6.84 -26.07
N GLY A 45 6.57 -6.95 -25.39
CA GLY A 45 7.92 -6.89 -25.99
C GLY A 45 8.38 -5.64 -26.78
N LYS A 46 7.56 -4.61 -26.96
CA LYS A 46 8.01 -3.29 -27.39
C LYS A 46 7.72 -2.33 -26.24
N PRO A 47 8.73 -1.82 -25.53
CA PRO A 47 8.52 -0.63 -24.73
C PRO A 47 7.89 0.39 -25.68
N SER A 48 6.61 0.71 -25.46
CA SER A 48 6.02 1.81 -26.19
C SER A 48 6.84 3.06 -25.87
N ILE A 49 6.78 4.10 -26.68
CA ILE A 49 7.44 5.38 -26.37
C ILE A 49 7.05 5.89 -24.96
N ALA A 50 5.87 5.50 -24.45
CA ALA A 50 5.44 5.78 -23.09
C ALA A 50 6.23 5.03 -22.01
N MET A 51 6.87 3.89 -22.34
CA MET A 51 7.79 3.18 -21.44
C MET A 51 9.16 3.89 -21.36
N ASP A 52 9.63 4.51 -22.44
CA ASP A 52 10.83 5.36 -22.40
C ASP A 52 10.56 6.64 -21.61
N ASP A 53 9.37 7.24 -21.70
CA ASP A 53 8.93 8.34 -20.82
C ASP A 53 8.75 7.89 -19.36
N PHE A 54 8.32 6.64 -19.15
CA PHE A 54 8.22 5.97 -17.83
C PHE A 54 9.60 5.74 -17.19
N LEU A 55 10.59 5.31 -17.98
CA LEU A 55 11.99 5.15 -17.54
C LEU A 55 12.75 6.50 -17.44
N ALA A 56 12.35 7.50 -18.22
CA ALA A 56 12.92 8.85 -18.21
C ALA A 56 12.32 9.77 -17.14
N SER A 57 11.32 9.32 -16.39
CA SER A 57 10.85 9.96 -15.17
C SER A 57 12.05 10.22 -14.25
N ARG A 58 12.31 11.50 -13.94
CA ARG A 58 13.53 12.05 -13.29
C ARG A 58 13.89 11.46 -11.92
N TYR A 59 13.11 10.51 -11.44
CA TYR A 59 13.28 9.79 -10.18
C TYR A 59 13.92 8.40 -10.39
N SER A 60 13.86 7.78 -11.58
CA SER A 60 14.55 6.51 -11.82
C SER A 60 16.02 6.73 -12.21
N GLN A 61 16.87 7.09 -11.25
CA GLN A 61 18.33 7.19 -11.51
C GLN A 61 19.03 5.82 -11.63
N ASN A 62 18.33 4.73 -11.33
CA ASN A 62 18.80 3.37 -11.55
C ASN A 62 17.86 2.69 -12.55
N SER A 63 18.25 2.69 -13.82
CA SER A 63 17.59 2.01 -14.95
C SER A 63 17.60 0.48 -14.85
N GLY A 64 17.46 -0.07 -13.65
CA GLY A 64 17.16 -1.49 -13.47
C GLY A 64 15.83 -1.76 -14.15
N THR A 65 15.81 -2.74 -15.05
CA THR A 65 14.58 -3.08 -15.75
C THR A 65 13.52 -3.49 -14.72
N TYR A 66 12.27 -3.05 -14.91
CA TYR A 66 11.13 -3.44 -14.05
C TYR A 66 10.73 -4.93 -14.27
N ASP A 67 11.66 -5.76 -14.73
CA ASP A 67 11.53 -7.21 -14.95
C ASP A 67 11.72 -8.02 -13.64
N ASP A 68 12.15 -7.36 -12.57
CA ASP A 68 12.46 -7.96 -11.28
C ASP A 68 11.97 -7.10 -10.11
N VAL A 69 10.65 -7.04 -9.95
CA VAL A 69 9.99 -6.19 -8.96
C VAL A 69 9.29 -7.00 -7.88
N VAL A 70 9.13 -6.39 -6.71
CA VAL A 70 8.27 -6.91 -5.65
C VAL A 70 7.17 -5.91 -5.37
N PHE A 71 5.91 -6.32 -5.60
CA PHE A 71 4.78 -5.52 -5.19
C PHE A 71 4.58 -5.66 -3.69
N VAL A 72 4.45 -4.54 -2.98
CA VAL A 72 4.24 -4.47 -1.54
C VAL A 72 2.93 -3.72 -1.27
N SER A 73 1.88 -4.46 -0.99
CA SER A 73 0.59 -3.92 -0.56
C SER A 73 0.60 -3.57 0.93
N LEU A 74 0.18 -2.35 1.25
CA LEU A 74 0.13 -1.79 2.59
C LEU A 74 -1.29 -1.35 2.93
N ASP A 75 -1.73 -1.66 4.15
CA ASP A 75 -2.95 -1.12 4.75
C ASP A 75 -2.70 -0.80 6.23
N ILE A 76 -3.24 0.32 6.72
CA ILE A 76 -3.07 0.76 8.11
C ILE A 76 -4.43 0.91 8.80
N GLU A 77 -4.60 0.18 9.90
CA GLU A 77 -5.80 0.28 10.73
C GLU A 77 -5.56 1.18 11.94
N GLY A 78 -6.35 2.24 12.07
CA GLY A 78 -6.36 3.09 13.26
C GLY A 78 -6.54 4.57 12.96
N SER A 79 -5.91 5.40 13.79
CA SER A 79 -5.91 6.86 13.64
C SER A 79 -4.51 7.42 13.88
N PHE A 80 -4.32 8.71 13.57
CA PHE A 80 -3.06 9.41 13.80
C PHE A 80 -2.56 9.39 15.26
N HIS A 81 -3.43 9.11 16.24
CA HIS A 81 -3.05 8.93 17.64
C HIS A 81 -2.78 7.47 18.01
N THR A 82 -3.52 6.55 17.41
CA THR A 82 -3.59 5.15 17.81
C THR A 82 -3.64 4.28 16.56
N ILE A 83 -2.49 4.07 15.93
CA ILE A 83 -2.34 3.00 14.94
C ILE A 83 -2.39 1.68 15.68
N ARG A 84 -3.24 0.78 15.21
CA ARG A 84 -3.52 -0.51 15.86
C ARG A 84 -2.86 -1.64 15.10
N GLU A 85 -2.98 -1.65 13.77
CA GLU A 85 -2.48 -2.73 12.94
C GLU A 85 -1.81 -2.19 11.65
N ILE A 86 -0.87 -2.96 11.13
CA ILE A 86 -0.21 -2.77 9.84
C ILE A 86 -0.32 -4.07 9.07
N GLY A 87 -0.95 -4.00 7.90
CA GLY A 87 -1.04 -5.10 6.96
C GLY A 87 0.01 -4.95 5.88
N ILE A 88 0.76 -6.03 5.63
CA ILE A 88 1.71 -6.08 4.53
C ILE A 88 1.44 -7.34 3.72
N SER A 89 1.27 -7.19 2.40
CA SER A 89 1.16 -8.31 1.49
C SER A 89 2.13 -8.15 0.33
N THR A 90 2.92 -9.17 0.02
CA THR A 90 3.99 -9.09 -0.98
C THR A 90 3.76 -10.08 -2.12
N LEU A 91 4.08 -9.67 -3.34
CA LEU A 91 4.10 -10.49 -4.54
C LEU A 91 5.44 -10.28 -5.25
N ASP A 92 6.29 -11.31 -5.27
CA ASP A 92 7.57 -11.29 -6.00
C ASP A 92 7.34 -11.77 -7.43
N THR A 93 7.67 -10.94 -8.43
CA THR A 93 7.44 -11.32 -9.84
C THR A 93 8.34 -12.45 -10.32
N ARG A 94 9.40 -12.80 -9.57
CA ARG A 94 10.20 -14.02 -9.81
C ARG A 94 9.32 -15.27 -9.74
N ASP A 95 8.32 -15.29 -8.86
CA ASP A 95 7.41 -16.43 -8.68
C ASP A 95 6.43 -16.59 -9.86
N LEU A 96 6.29 -15.58 -10.71
CA LEU A 96 5.46 -15.58 -11.92
C LEU A 96 6.19 -16.05 -13.18
N ARG A 97 7.50 -16.33 -13.11
CA ARG A 97 8.31 -16.67 -14.29
C ARG A 97 7.94 -18.01 -14.90
N ASP A 98 7.70 -19.00 -14.05
CA ASP A 98 7.46 -20.39 -14.45
C ASP A 98 6.00 -20.83 -14.29
N LEU A 99 5.14 -20.06 -13.63
CA LEU A 99 3.72 -20.39 -13.36
C LEU A 99 3.50 -21.78 -12.73
N LYS A 100 4.55 -22.34 -12.11
CA LYS A 100 4.55 -23.69 -11.50
C LYS A 100 4.31 -23.65 -9.99
N CYS A 101 4.29 -22.46 -9.40
CA CYS A 101 4.05 -22.31 -7.97
C CYS A 101 2.58 -22.62 -7.65
N ASP A 102 2.33 -23.11 -6.44
CA ASP A 102 0.97 -23.23 -5.92
C ASP A 102 0.38 -21.81 -5.85
N PRO A 103 -0.78 -21.53 -6.48
CA PRO A 103 -1.39 -20.22 -6.44
C PRO A 103 -1.60 -19.69 -5.00
N SER A 104 -1.77 -20.58 -4.02
CA SER A 104 -1.97 -20.21 -2.61
C SER A 104 -0.74 -19.65 -1.91
N VAL A 105 0.46 -19.87 -2.45
CA VAL A 105 1.73 -19.36 -1.86
C VAL A 105 2.27 -18.13 -2.58
N LEU A 106 1.64 -17.71 -3.69
CA LEU A 106 2.12 -16.61 -4.51
C LEU A 106 2.12 -15.26 -3.78
N ILE A 107 1.17 -15.09 -2.85
CA ILE A 107 1.06 -13.88 -2.04
C ILE A 107 1.48 -14.22 -0.61
N SER A 108 2.58 -13.63 -0.13
CA SER A 108 2.91 -13.67 1.30
C SER A 108 2.21 -12.53 2.02
N THR A 109 1.55 -12.80 3.14
CA THR A 109 0.82 -11.79 3.89
C THR A 109 1.19 -11.84 5.36
N HIS A 110 1.37 -10.66 5.94
CA HIS A 110 1.73 -10.45 7.33
C HIS A 110 0.78 -9.42 7.96
N ASN A 111 0.46 -9.63 9.24
CA ASN A 111 -0.30 -8.69 10.04
C ASN A 111 0.48 -8.35 11.30
N TYR A 112 0.81 -7.08 11.48
CA TYR A 112 1.52 -6.57 12.65
C TYR A 112 0.59 -5.77 13.53
N ARG A 113 0.51 -6.10 14.82
CA ARG A 113 -0.33 -5.43 15.81
C ARG A 113 0.54 -4.58 16.74
N ILE A 114 0.22 -3.29 16.80
CA ILE A 114 0.87 -2.32 17.68
C ILE A 114 0.20 -2.28 19.04
N TRP A 115 -1.11 -2.51 19.06
CA TRP A 115 -1.92 -2.53 20.27
C TRP A 115 -2.76 -3.80 20.33
N THR A 116 -2.88 -4.36 21.55
CA THR A 116 -3.63 -5.58 21.81
C THR A 116 -5.02 -5.25 22.34
N ASP A 117 -6.05 -5.62 21.59
CA ASP A 117 -7.45 -5.67 22.01
C ASP A 117 -8.00 -7.06 21.67
N GLU A 118 -7.88 -8.00 22.61
CA GLU A 118 -8.26 -9.41 22.46
C GLU A 118 -9.67 -9.58 21.86
N LYS A 119 -10.60 -8.70 22.23
CA LYS A 119 -11.98 -8.75 21.74
C LYS A 119 -12.05 -8.36 20.28
N ALA A 120 -11.31 -7.35 19.86
CA ALA A 120 -11.22 -6.97 18.45
C ALA A 120 -10.57 -8.09 17.62
N GLU A 121 -9.56 -8.79 18.15
CA GLU A 121 -8.87 -9.86 17.42
C GLU A 121 -9.78 -11.07 17.18
N MET A 122 -10.55 -11.47 18.20
CA MET A 122 -11.53 -12.54 18.06
C MET A 122 -12.62 -12.21 17.03
N GLN A 123 -12.95 -10.93 16.86
CA GLN A 123 -13.97 -10.49 15.90
C GLN A 123 -13.43 -10.35 14.48
N ARG A 124 -12.12 -10.13 14.32
CA ARG A 124 -11.45 -9.80 13.06
C ARG A 124 -10.17 -10.62 12.92
N PRO A 125 -10.30 -11.94 12.77
CA PRO A 125 -9.15 -12.83 12.72
C PRO A 125 -8.37 -12.60 11.42
N PHE A 126 -7.05 -12.52 11.56
CA PHE A 126 -6.13 -12.58 10.43
C PHE A 126 -6.24 -13.96 9.76
N ARG A 127 -6.39 -13.99 8.43
CA ARG A 127 -6.69 -15.22 7.68
C ARG A 127 -5.46 -15.92 7.10
N PHE A 128 -4.34 -15.22 7.01
CA PHE A 128 -3.16 -15.72 6.29
C PHE A 128 -2.03 -16.15 7.22
N GLY A 129 -2.35 -16.45 8.49
CA GLY A 129 -1.41 -16.96 9.48
C GLY A 129 -1.61 -16.34 10.84
N THR A 130 -0.50 -16.08 11.53
CA THR A 130 -0.47 -15.53 12.88
C THR A 130 -0.19 -14.04 12.86
N SER A 131 -0.92 -13.25 13.65
CA SER A 131 -0.58 -11.84 13.85
C SER A 131 0.67 -11.72 14.72
N LYS A 132 1.57 -10.81 14.33
CA LYS A 132 2.81 -10.54 15.07
C LYS A 132 2.65 -9.26 15.90
N ARG A 133 3.16 -9.25 17.13
CA ARG A 133 3.20 -8.01 17.93
C ARG A 133 4.40 -7.17 17.49
N LEU A 134 4.17 -5.89 17.25
CA LEU A 134 5.21 -4.93 16.85
C LEU A 134 5.18 -3.74 17.79
N GLU A 135 6.32 -3.38 18.38
CA GLU A 135 6.37 -2.12 19.13
C GLU A 135 6.25 -0.92 18.19
N LYS A 136 5.51 0.10 18.64
CA LYS A 136 5.22 1.29 17.84
C LYS A 136 6.48 1.94 17.24
N ARG A 137 7.60 1.95 17.96
CA ARG A 137 8.87 2.53 17.50
C ARG A 137 9.42 1.87 16.24
N TRP A 138 9.11 0.59 16.01
CA TRP A 138 9.62 -0.20 14.89
C TRP A 138 8.76 -0.10 13.62
N MET A 139 7.60 0.54 13.67
CA MET A 139 6.70 0.68 12.51
C MET A 139 7.36 1.33 11.31
N GLY A 140 8.02 2.48 11.51
CA GLY A 140 8.69 3.21 10.43
C GLY A 140 9.76 2.35 9.78
N TRP A 141 10.62 1.75 10.60
CA TRP A 141 11.66 0.82 10.14
C TRP A 141 11.09 -0.36 9.35
N LEU A 142 10.01 -0.98 9.81
CA LEU A 142 9.38 -2.11 9.14
C LEU A 142 8.91 -1.74 7.72
N ILE A 143 8.22 -0.60 7.59
CA ILE A 143 7.73 -0.12 6.30
C ILE A 143 8.91 0.23 5.39
N GLU A 144 9.91 0.96 5.91
CA GLU A 144 11.12 1.28 5.15
C GLU A 144 11.88 0.03 4.68
N LYS A 145 11.97 -0.99 5.52
CA LYS A 145 12.57 -2.29 5.15
C LYS A 145 11.80 -2.90 3.99
N CYS A 146 10.47 -2.98 4.08
CA CYS A 146 9.65 -3.50 3.00
C CYS A 146 9.84 -2.72 1.70
N MET A 147 9.97 -1.39 1.75
CA MET A 147 10.22 -0.57 0.55
C MET A 147 11.62 -0.85 -0.05
N LYS A 148 12.61 -1.19 0.77
CA LYS A 148 13.99 -1.46 0.32
C LYS A 148 14.19 -2.89 -0.17
N THR A 149 13.55 -3.88 0.44
CA THR A 149 13.82 -5.31 0.19
C THR A 149 12.63 -6.07 -0.40
N GLY A 150 11.45 -5.46 -0.45
CA GLY A 150 10.21 -6.13 -0.85
C GLY A 150 9.67 -7.12 0.18
N SER A 151 10.26 -7.22 1.39
CA SER A 151 9.82 -8.19 2.38
C SER A 151 10.00 -7.71 3.83
N PRO A 152 9.03 -8.02 4.72
CA PRO A 152 9.19 -7.73 6.14
C PRO A 152 10.04 -8.78 6.89
N GLU A 153 10.41 -9.90 6.26
CA GLU A 153 11.19 -10.95 6.91
C GLU A 153 12.62 -10.49 7.21
N LEU A 154 13.11 -10.76 8.43
CA LEU A 154 14.41 -10.30 8.90
C LEU A 154 15.57 -10.86 8.09
N THR A 155 15.45 -12.12 7.67
CA THR A 155 16.42 -12.85 6.84
C THR A 155 16.58 -12.28 5.43
N LYS A 156 15.55 -11.62 4.89
CA LYS A 156 15.58 -11.01 3.56
C LYS A 156 16.16 -9.60 3.63
N THR A 157 17.40 -9.47 3.17
CA THR A 157 18.20 -8.23 3.21
C THR A 157 18.63 -7.72 1.83
N GLU A 158 18.46 -8.53 0.78
CA GLU A 158 18.73 -8.15 -0.61
C GLU A 158 17.87 -6.94 -0.98
N PRO A 159 18.46 -5.81 -1.42
CA PRO A 159 17.72 -4.70 -1.97
C PRO A 159 16.97 -5.12 -3.24
N ARG A 160 15.72 -4.70 -3.39
CA ARG A 160 14.88 -5.01 -4.54
C ARG A 160 14.15 -3.76 -5.01
N THR A 161 13.86 -3.69 -6.31
CA THR A 161 12.92 -2.71 -6.83
C THR A 161 11.53 -3.08 -6.32
N THR A 162 10.90 -2.17 -5.59
CA THR A 162 9.56 -2.41 -5.04
C THR A 162 8.54 -1.51 -5.71
N VAL A 163 7.29 -1.96 -5.71
CA VAL A 163 6.13 -1.15 -6.09
C VAL A 163 5.18 -1.14 -4.91
N LEU A 164 4.93 0.03 -4.35
CA LEU A 164 4.01 0.18 -3.22
C LEU A 164 2.58 0.16 -3.73
N VAL A 165 1.73 -0.64 -3.12
CA VAL A 165 0.34 -0.84 -3.49
C VAL A 165 -0.54 -0.52 -2.29
N GLY A 166 -1.71 0.04 -2.50
CA GLY A 166 -2.71 0.15 -1.45
C GLY A 166 -4.09 0.51 -2.00
N HIS A 167 -5.02 0.77 -1.10
CA HIS A 167 -6.39 1.15 -1.44
C HIS A 167 -6.75 2.43 -0.68
N ASN A 168 -6.71 3.57 -1.38
CA ASN A 168 -6.79 4.90 -0.77
C ASN A 168 -5.58 5.23 0.14
N LEU A 169 -4.36 5.01 -0.36
CA LEU A 169 -3.07 5.16 0.38
C LEU A 169 -2.86 6.53 1.01
N ARG A 170 -3.54 7.56 0.48
CA ARG A 170 -3.49 8.90 1.05
C ARG A 170 -3.83 8.89 2.55
N SER A 171 -4.87 8.16 2.96
CA SER A 171 -5.23 8.09 4.38
C SER A 171 -4.15 7.42 5.21
N ASP A 172 -3.53 6.36 4.68
CA ASP A 172 -2.45 5.64 5.37
C ASP A 172 -1.23 6.54 5.57
N PHE A 173 -0.80 7.28 4.54
CA PHE A 173 0.32 8.20 4.66
C PHE A 173 0.04 9.37 5.60
N GLU A 174 -1.19 9.90 5.61
CA GLU A 174 -1.57 10.95 6.56
C GLU A 174 -1.49 10.45 8.01
N VAL A 175 -1.88 9.19 8.27
CA VAL A 175 -1.78 8.55 9.59
C VAL A 175 -0.33 8.27 9.98
N LEU A 176 0.45 7.68 9.07
CA LEU A 176 1.86 7.34 9.28
C LEU A 176 2.73 8.59 9.49
N GLY A 177 2.56 9.62 8.66
CA GLY A 177 3.35 10.85 8.70
C GLY A 177 3.10 11.71 9.94
N ARG A 178 1.95 11.53 10.60
CA ARG A 178 1.56 12.26 11.84
C ARG A 178 1.85 11.49 13.13
N THR A 179 2.37 10.27 13.03
CA THR A 179 2.68 9.47 14.22
C THR A 179 3.80 10.12 15.02
N LYS A 180 3.50 10.46 16.29
CA LYS A 180 4.46 11.01 17.25
C LYS A 180 5.13 9.89 18.05
N ARG A 181 6.38 10.12 18.48
CA ARG A 181 7.20 9.26 19.39
C ARG A 181 7.66 7.92 18.80
N GLY A 182 8.53 7.98 17.80
CA GLY A 182 9.06 6.79 17.12
C GLY A 182 8.07 6.20 16.12
N GLY A 183 8.59 5.53 15.10
CA GLY A 183 7.79 4.86 14.08
C GLY A 183 7.20 5.75 12.99
N ARG A 184 7.52 7.05 12.93
CA ARG A 184 7.09 7.92 11.83
C ARG A 184 7.66 7.39 10.51
N PHE A 185 6.80 7.23 9.51
CA PHE A 185 7.21 6.93 8.13
C PHE A 185 6.96 8.17 7.26
N ILE A 186 7.94 8.51 6.42
CA ILE A 186 7.93 9.69 5.56
C ILE A 186 8.17 9.20 4.13
N ILE A 187 7.12 9.13 3.33
CA ILE A 187 7.19 8.64 1.95
C ILE A 187 8.15 9.47 1.07
N GLN A 188 8.34 10.75 1.41
CA GLN A 188 9.27 11.65 0.71
C GLN A 188 10.74 11.19 0.78
N LYS A 189 11.09 10.28 1.71
CA LYS A 189 12.41 9.63 1.74
C LYS A 189 12.61 8.59 0.62
N PHE A 190 11.55 8.28 -0.13
CA PHE A 190 11.53 7.32 -1.23
C PHE A 190 10.96 8.00 -2.49
N PRO A 191 11.63 9.04 -3.02
CA PRO A 191 11.11 9.82 -4.15
C PRO A 191 10.92 8.98 -5.42
N ASP A 192 11.65 7.87 -5.53
CA ASP A 192 11.67 6.99 -6.70
C ASP A 192 10.72 5.80 -6.56
N GLN A 193 9.97 5.74 -5.45
CA GLN A 193 9.03 4.67 -5.17
C GLN A 193 7.82 4.78 -6.11
N LEU A 194 7.61 3.76 -6.95
CA LEU A 194 6.37 3.61 -7.69
C LEU A 194 5.22 3.29 -6.71
N ILE A 195 4.11 4.02 -6.83
CA ILE A 195 2.92 3.88 -5.98
C ILE A 195 1.69 3.60 -6.84
N LEU A 196 0.98 2.52 -6.54
CA LEU A 196 -0.26 2.10 -7.18
C LEU A 196 -1.41 2.11 -6.17
N ASP A 197 -2.33 3.05 -6.34
CA ASP A 197 -3.56 3.12 -5.54
C ASP A 197 -4.72 2.47 -6.29
N THR A 198 -5.16 1.31 -5.81
CA THR A 198 -6.22 0.52 -6.47
C THR A 198 -7.58 1.24 -6.48
N ALA A 199 -7.87 2.11 -5.50
CA ALA A 199 -9.10 2.91 -5.50
C ALA A 199 -9.06 3.95 -6.62
N PHE A 200 -7.88 4.51 -6.90
CA PHE A 200 -7.66 5.46 -8.00
C PHE A 200 -7.63 4.75 -9.36
N LEU A 201 -6.86 3.68 -9.51
CA LEU A 201 -6.72 2.92 -10.76
C LEU A 201 -8.09 2.47 -11.28
N LYS A 202 -8.92 1.91 -10.40
CA LYS A 202 -10.29 1.53 -10.75
C LYS A 202 -11.14 2.73 -11.17
N GLY A 203 -11.03 3.84 -10.46
CA GLY A 203 -11.73 5.07 -10.81
C GLY A 203 -11.36 5.64 -12.19
N GLN A 204 -10.15 5.35 -12.71
CA GLN A 204 -9.71 5.76 -14.04
C GLN A 204 -10.32 4.92 -15.15
N GLU A 205 -10.35 3.61 -14.96
CA GLU A 205 -10.87 2.66 -15.96
C GLU A 205 -12.39 2.80 -16.14
N TYR A 206 -13.10 3.10 -15.06
CA TYR A 206 -14.57 3.22 -15.06
C TYR A 206 -15.08 4.66 -15.02
N ARG A 207 -14.38 5.61 -15.67
CA ARG A 207 -14.76 7.04 -15.78
C ARG A 207 -16.04 7.27 -16.61
N GLY A 208 -17.15 6.75 -16.13
CA GLY A 208 -18.46 7.34 -16.39
C GLY A 208 -18.56 8.69 -15.64
N PRO A 209 -19.29 9.69 -16.18
CA PRO A 209 -19.37 11.06 -15.64
C PRO A 209 -20.05 11.21 -14.25
N ARG A 210 -20.16 10.15 -13.45
CA ARG A 210 -20.92 10.14 -12.19
C ARG A 210 -20.22 9.51 -10.98
N MET A 211 -18.98 9.02 -11.10
CA MET A 211 -18.27 8.51 -9.93
C MET A 211 -17.61 9.63 -9.13
N THR A 212 -18.38 10.22 -8.20
CA THR A 212 -17.88 11.21 -7.24
C THR A 212 -17.43 10.59 -5.92
N ARG A 213 -17.58 9.27 -5.74
CA ARG A 213 -17.31 8.59 -4.48
C ARG A 213 -16.17 7.59 -4.67
N THR A 214 -15.13 7.73 -3.86
CA THR A 214 -14.10 6.69 -3.67
C THR A 214 -14.79 5.40 -3.27
N GLN A 215 -14.66 4.37 -4.10
CA GLN A 215 -15.20 3.05 -3.79
C GLN A 215 -14.47 2.47 -2.57
N SER A 216 -15.18 1.72 -1.73
CA SER A 216 -14.54 1.00 -0.65
C SER A 216 -13.83 -0.25 -1.18
N LEU A 217 -12.89 -0.79 -0.40
CA LEU A 217 -12.24 -2.06 -0.72
C LEU A 217 -13.28 -3.18 -0.85
N LYS A 218 -14.30 -3.19 0.01
CA LYS A 218 -15.41 -4.14 -0.06
C LYS A 218 -16.16 -4.05 -1.38
N ASP A 219 -16.50 -2.85 -1.84
CA ASP A 219 -17.20 -2.67 -3.13
C ASP A 219 -16.32 -3.13 -4.28
N THR A 220 -15.02 -2.85 -4.19
CA THR A 220 -14.01 -3.29 -5.15
C THR A 220 -13.91 -4.80 -5.23
N CYS A 221 -13.76 -5.50 -4.10
CA CYS A 221 -13.74 -6.95 -4.06
C CYS A 221 -15.04 -7.56 -4.58
N THR A 222 -16.20 -6.98 -4.22
CA THR A 222 -17.51 -7.47 -4.67
C THR A 222 -17.64 -7.39 -6.19
N GLU A 223 -17.27 -6.26 -6.78
CA GLU A 223 -17.32 -6.04 -8.23
C GLU A 223 -16.37 -6.98 -8.97
N PHE A 224 -15.17 -7.19 -8.44
CA PHE A 224 -14.20 -8.11 -9.01
C PHE A 224 -14.48 -9.58 -8.70
N GLY A 225 -15.54 -9.91 -7.95
CA GLY A 225 -15.83 -11.29 -7.55
C GLY A 225 -14.72 -11.92 -6.70
N ILE A 226 -14.03 -11.12 -5.91
CA ILE A 226 -13.05 -11.56 -4.90
C ILE A 226 -13.82 -11.83 -3.61
N GLU A 227 -13.67 -13.04 -3.06
CA GLU A 227 -14.34 -13.40 -1.81
C GLU A 227 -13.86 -12.49 -0.67
N CYS A 228 -14.79 -11.71 -0.10
CA CYS A 228 -14.53 -10.80 0.99
C CYS A 228 -15.65 -10.90 2.02
N THR A 229 -15.37 -11.58 3.14
CA THR A 229 -16.34 -11.68 4.24
C THR A 229 -16.26 -10.47 5.16
N LYS A 230 -17.38 -10.10 5.81
CA LYS A 230 -17.39 -8.99 6.79
C LYS A 230 -16.39 -9.20 7.94
N SER A 231 -16.13 -10.46 8.30
CA SER A 231 -15.16 -10.82 9.34
C SER A 231 -13.69 -10.78 8.88
N ALA A 232 -13.45 -10.68 7.57
CA ALA A 232 -12.10 -10.54 7.02
C ALA A 232 -11.68 -9.07 6.94
N LEU A 233 -12.64 -8.17 6.68
CA LEU A 233 -12.42 -6.73 6.64
C LEU A 233 -12.02 -6.16 8.01
N HIS A 234 -11.30 -5.05 7.99
CA HIS A 234 -10.81 -4.33 9.17
C HIS A 234 -9.75 -5.09 9.97
N CYS A 235 -9.05 -6.01 9.32
CA CYS A 235 -7.80 -6.56 9.76
C CYS A 235 -6.79 -6.18 8.67
N ALA A 236 -5.81 -5.36 9.03
CA ALA A 236 -4.99 -4.69 8.03
C ALA A 236 -4.28 -5.68 7.10
N GLY A 237 -3.78 -6.82 7.63
CA GLY A 237 -3.17 -7.87 6.81
C GLY A 237 -4.14 -8.50 5.80
N ASN A 238 -5.40 -8.71 6.17
CA ASN A 238 -6.41 -9.21 5.24
C ASN A 238 -6.71 -8.16 4.15
N ASP A 239 -6.84 -6.89 4.53
CA ASP A 239 -7.15 -5.79 3.62
C ASP A 239 -6.00 -5.52 2.64
N ALA A 240 -4.74 -5.64 3.09
CA ALA A 240 -3.56 -5.60 2.23
C ALA A 240 -3.54 -6.76 1.21
N ASN A 241 -3.91 -7.98 1.61
CA ASN A 241 -4.03 -9.12 0.68
C ASN A 241 -5.15 -8.91 -0.35
N LEU A 242 -6.34 -8.51 0.10
CA LEU A 242 -7.48 -8.21 -0.77
C LEU A 242 -7.16 -7.10 -1.76
N THR A 243 -6.40 -6.09 -1.33
CA THR A 243 -5.90 -5.01 -2.19
C THR A 243 -4.94 -5.54 -3.25
N MET A 244 -4.01 -6.44 -2.89
CA MET A 244 -3.13 -7.10 -3.87
C MET A 244 -3.92 -7.91 -4.90
N LYS A 245 -4.94 -8.67 -4.44
CA LYS A 245 -5.84 -9.41 -5.33
C LYS A 245 -6.62 -8.48 -6.27
N ALA A 246 -7.08 -7.33 -5.77
CA ALA A 246 -7.74 -6.33 -6.60
C ALA A 246 -6.80 -5.78 -7.68
N LEU A 247 -5.54 -5.50 -7.34
CA LEU A 247 -4.52 -5.06 -8.30
C LEU A 247 -4.32 -6.10 -9.42
N MET A 248 -4.25 -7.39 -9.08
CA MET A 248 -4.11 -8.47 -10.07
C MET A 248 -5.29 -8.52 -11.05
N ILE A 249 -6.53 -8.35 -10.55
CA ILE A 249 -7.71 -8.30 -11.43
C ILE A 249 -7.70 -7.06 -12.32
N ILE A 250 -7.36 -5.89 -11.79
CA ILE A 250 -7.21 -4.66 -12.59
C ILE A 250 -6.20 -4.88 -13.72
N ALA A 251 -5.03 -5.46 -13.41
CA ALA A 251 -4.02 -5.76 -14.41
C ALA A 251 -4.55 -6.72 -15.49
N ALA A 252 -5.17 -7.84 -15.08
CA ALA A 252 -5.70 -8.83 -16.00
C ALA A 252 -6.82 -8.28 -16.90
N GLN A 253 -7.73 -7.47 -16.33
CA GLN A 253 -8.85 -6.86 -17.06
C GLN A 253 -8.38 -5.77 -18.02
N SER A 254 -7.34 -5.01 -17.67
CA SER A 254 -6.79 -3.99 -18.56
C SER A 254 -6.22 -4.55 -19.86
N CYS A 255 -5.88 -5.84 -19.89
CA CYS A 255 -5.43 -6.56 -21.09
C CYS A 255 -6.58 -7.18 -21.90
N ALA A 256 -7.86 -6.92 -21.57
CA ALA A 256 -8.97 -7.64 -22.18
C ALA A 256 -9.08 -7.49 -23.71
N ASP A 257 -8.68 -6.32 -24.22
CA ASP A 257 -8.73 -5.98 -25.65
C ASP A 257 -7.37 -6.16 -26.37
N GLU A 258 -6.34 -6.64 -25.66
CA GLU A 258 -5.00 -6.80 -26.22
C GLU A 258 -4.78 -8.21 -26.79
N GLU A 259 -4.05 -8.31 -27.91
CA GLU A 259 -3.56 -9.59 -28.42
C GLU A 259 -2.39 -10.07 -27.57
N LEU A 260 -2.68 -10.95 -26.60
CA LEU A 260 -1.68 -11.59 -25.75
C LEU A 260 -1.08 -12.83 -26.43
N ASP A 261 0.23 -13.02 -26.29
CA ASP A 261 0.84 -14.31 -26.62
C ASP A 261 0.39 -15.41 -25.65
N VAL A 262 0.66 -16.67 -25.98
CA VAL A 262 0.23 -17.83 -25.17
C VAL A 262 0.73 -17.71 -23.72
N ARG A 263 1.97 -17.26 -23.51
CA ARG A 263 2.57 -17.16 -22.18
C ARG A 263 1.94 -16.02 -21.36
N GLN A 264 1.62 -14.91 -22.02
CA GLN A 264 0.95 -13.78 -21.42
C GLN A 264 -0.50 -14.13 -21.04
N GLN A 265 -1.21 -14.85 -21.90
CA GLN A 265 -2.54 -15.36 -21.62
C GLN A 265 -2.52 -16.33 -20.42
N ASP A 266 -1.61 -17.31 -20.42
CA ASP A 266 -1.44 -18.23 -19.28
C ASP A 266 -1.17 -17.47 -17.98
N ARG A 267 -0.35 -16.42 -18.03
CA ARG A 267 -0.05 -15.58 -16.87
C ARG A 267 -1.25 -14.77 -16.41
N ARG A 268 -2.00 -14.17 -17.33
CA ARG A 268 -3.24 -13.45 -17.04
C ARG A 268 -4.23 -14.37 -16.32
N ASP A 269 -4.46 -15.56 -16.88
CA ASP A 269 -5.40 -16.54 -16.32
C ASP A 269 -4.94 -17.04 -14.94
N PHE A 270 -3.62 -17.21 -14.76
CA PHE A 270 -3.03 -17.55 -13.47
C PHE A 270 -3.26 -16.45 -12.42
N LEU A 271 -3.02 -15.19 -12.77
CA LEU A 271 -3.25 -14.05 -11.87
C LEU A 271 -4.73 -13.94 -11.47
N GLU A 272 -5.65 -14.08 -12.42
CA GLU A 272 -7.09 -14.11 -12.14
C GLU A 272 -7.46 -15.28 -11.20
N THR A 273 -6.87 -16.46 -11.43
CA THR A 273 -7.07 -17.63 -10.58
C THR A 273 -6.61 -17.37 -9.14
N VAL A 274 -5.42 -16.82 -8.95
CA VAL A 274 -4.88 -16.45 -7.63
C VAL A 274 -5.80 -15.44 -6.94
N ALA A 275 -6.16 -14.37 -7.65
CA ALA A 275 -6.98 -13.30 -7.09
C ALA A 275 -8.37 -13.78 -6.66
N ARG A 276 -8.94 -14.75 -7.36
CA ARG A 276 -10.26 -15.34 -7.06
C ARG A 276 -10.22 -16.49 -6.05
N GLN A 277 -9.04 -16.89 -5.59
CA GLN A 277 -8.96 -17.92 -4.56
C GLN A 277 -9.76 -17.52 -3.31
N PRO A 278 -10.50 -18.47 -2.71
CA PRO A 278 -11.24 -18.20 -1.50
C PRO A 278 -10.30 -17.79 -0.37
N LEU A 279 -10.82 -17.04 0.60
CA LEU A 279 -10.05 -16.73 1.80
C LEU A 279 -9.78 -18.00 2.61
N PRO A 280 -8.60 -18.15 3.22
CA PRO A 280 -8.37 -19.27 4.12
C PRO A 280 -9.41 -19.29 5.25
N ARG A 281 -9.77 -20.50 5.68
CA ARG A 281 -10.70 -20.68 6.79
C ARG A 281 -10.11 -20.07 8.05
N CYS A 282 -10.95 -19.40 8.85
CA CYS A 282 -10.53 -18.87 10.13
C CYS A 282 -10.04 -20.01 11.03
N PRO A 283 -8.81 -19.94 11.58
CA PRO A 283 -8.39 -20.82 12.66
C PRO A 283 -9.13 -20.41 13.93
N TYR A 284 -10.34 -20.92 14.13
CA TYR A 284 -11.28 -20.47 15.17
C TYR A 284 -10.84 -20.71 16.64
N ARG A 285 -9.62 -21.18 16.93
CA ARG A 285 -9.28 -21.73 18.26
C ARG A 285 -7.92 -21.42 18.88
N ASP A 286 -6.98 -20.80 18.17
CA ASP A 286 -5.67 -20.46 18.77
C ASP A 286 -5.18 -19.13 18.18
N VAL A 287 -5.76 -18.01 18.63
CA VAL A 287 -5.17 -16.69 18.39
C VAL A 287 -3.98 -16.55 19.34
N ARG A 288 -2.83 -17.09 18.93
CA ARG A 288 -1.56 -16.80 19.58
C ARG A 288 -0.97 -15.57 18.89
N LEU A 289 -0.48 -14.60 19.65
CA LEU A 289 0.35 -13.55 19.08
C LEU A 289 1.80 -14.03 19.11
N GLU A 290 2.45 -14.00 17.95
CA GLU A 290 3.89 -14.17 17.89
C GLU A 290 4.54 -12.85 18.32
N LEU A 291 5.29 -12.88 19.42
CA LEU A 291 6.16 -11.77 19.79
C LEU A 291 7.32 -11.75 18.82
N ILE A 292 7.57 -10.61 18.18
CA ILE A 292 8.83 -10.41 17.48
C ILE A 292 9.88 -10.24 18.56
N ASP A 293 10.95 -11.03 18.48
CA ASP A 293 12.05 -10.95 19.42
C ASP A 293 12.78 -9.62 19.23
N ASP A 294 12.76 -8.78 20.26
CA ASP A 294 13.46 -7.50 20.24
C ASP A 294 14.96 -7.69 20.02
N GLU A 295 15.54 -8.81 20.49
CA GLU A 295 16.95 -9.11 20.24
C GLU A 295 17.21 -9.37 18.75
N GLU A 296 16.27 -10.01 18.05
CA GLU A 296 16.37 -10.25 16.60
C GLU A 296 16.26 -8.94 15.80
N LEU A 297 15.39 -8.02 16.26
CA LEU A 297 15.30 -6.68 15.68
C LEU A 297 16.57 -5.87 15.93
N LEU A 298 17.10 -5.88 17.16
CA LEU A 298 18.30 -5.13 17.56
C LEU A 298 19.58 -5.70 16.95
N ALA A 299 19.65 -7.02 16.72
CA ALA A 299 20.77 -7.66 16.04
C ALA A 299 20.83 -7.32 14.54
N SER A 300 19.77 -6.74 13.98
CA SER A 300 19.81 -6.21 12.62
C SER A 300 20.88 -5.11 12.54
N PRO A 301 21.88 -5.18 11.63
CA PRO A 301 23.08 -4.32 11.62
C PRO A 301 22.84 -2.80 11.52
N ARG A 302 21.58 -2.36 11.46
CA ARG A 302 21.17 -0.96 11.36
C ARG A 302 20.21 -0.54 12.46
N ALA A 303 19.77 -1.43 13.35
CA ALA A 303 18.79 -1.13 14.39
C ALA A 303 19.43 -0.41 15.59
N ASP A 304 20.04 0.77 15.38
CA ASP A 304 20.41 1.63 16.50
C ASP A 304 19.13 2.25 17.10
N PRO A 305 18.75 1.90 18.34
CA PRO A 305 17.54 2.41 18.96
C PRO A 305 17.69 3.84 19.51
N SER A 306 18.90 4.41 19.50
CA SER A 306 19.23 5.72 20.09
C SER A 306 19.55 6.81 19.07
N GLY A 307 19.88 6.46 17.84
CA GLY A 307 20.17 7.41 16.78
C GLY A 307 18.91 8.12 16.29
N ASP A 308 18.97 9.46 16.19
CA ASP A 308 18.06 10.20 15.32
C ASP A 308 18.28 9.66 13.90
N TRP A 309 17.34 8.86 13.40
CA TRP A 309 17.47 8.12 12.14
C TRP A 309 17.55 9.03 10.89
N SER A 310 17.57 10.36 11.08
CA SER A 310 17.97 11.32 10.05
C SER A 310 19.48 11.42 9.86
N GLU A 311 20.32 11.22 10.88
CA GLU A 311 21.75 11.58 10.82
C GLU A 311 22.67 10.46 10.27
N ASN A 312 22.20 9.21 10.15
CA ASN A 312 23.03 8.07 9.71
C ASN A 312 22.86 7.67 8.24
N CYS A 313 22.22 8.53 7.42
CA CYS A 313 22.06 8.31 5.97
C CYS A 313 23.09 9.08 5.12
N ASP A 314 23.90 9.96 5.71
CA ASP A 314 24.77 10.88 4.96
C ASP A 314 26.09 10.25 4.46
N GLY A 315 26.24 8.93 4.59
CA GLY A 315 27.50 8.24 4.23
C GLY A 315 27.61 7.74 2.79
N VAL A 316 26.57 7.77 1.96
CA VAL A 316 26.60 7.07 0.64
C VAL A 316 26.16 7.92 -0.55
N LEU A 317 25.54 9.08 -0.36
CA LEU A 317 25.20 9.99 -1.46
C LEU A 317 25.64 11.39 -1.07
N GLY A 318 26.72 11.87 -1.68
CA GLY A 318 27.26 13.22 -1.46
C GLY A 318 26.31 14.30 -1.99
N LEU A 319 25.20 14.51 -1.29
CA LEU A 319 24.31 15.64 -1.48
C LEU A 319 24.63 16.69 -0.41
N PRO A 320 24.71 17.98 -0.77
CA PRO A 320 25.09 19.03 0.16
C PRO A 320 23.99 19.29 1.20
N ASP A 321 24.42 19.32 2.46
CA ASP A 321 23.66 19.79 3.62
C ASP A 321 23.28 21.26 3.49
N SER A 322 22.09 21.54 2.92
CA SER A 322 21.33 22.75 3.26
C SER A 322 19.97 22.78 2.56
N ILE A 323 18.93 22.25 3.20
CA ILE A 323 17.58 22.83 3.09
C ILE A 323 16.99 22.83 4.51
N GLU A 324 17.36 23.84 5.28
CA GLU A 324 16.61 24.23 6.47
C GLU A 324 15.30 24.92 6.05
N ASP A 325 14.23 24.52 6.73
CA ASP A 325 13.06 25.31 7.11
C ASP A 325 12.61 26.45 6.18
N THR A 326 11.80 26.11 5.18
CA THR A 326 10.61 26.92 4.87
C THR A 326 9.58 26.09 4.12
N MET A 327 8.51 25.66 4.81
CA MET A 327 7.11 25.69 4.34
C MET A 327 6.22 24.91 5.33
N LEU A 328 5.84 25.62 6.39
CA LEU A 328 4.65 25.32 7.19
C LEU A 328 3.41 25.65 6.34
N TYR A 329 2.62 24.61 6.06
CA TYR A 329 1.18 24.59 5.78
C TYR A 329 0.52 25.92 5.34
N ARG A 330 0.12 25.97 4.07
CA ARG A 330 -1.18 26.52 3.64
C ARG A 330 -1.96 25.47 2.88
#